data_AF-A0A919HT40-F1
#
_entry.id   AF-A0A919HT40-F1
#
_cell.length_a   1.000
_cell.length_b   1.000
_cell.length_c   1.000
_cell.angle_alpha   90.00
_cell.angle_beta   90.00
_cell.angle_gamma   90.00
#
_symmetry.space_group_name_H-M   'P 1'
#
loop_
_entity.id
_entity.type
_entity.pdbx_description
1 polymer ?
#
loop_
_entity_poly.entity_id
_entity_poly.type
_entity_poly.pdbx_seq_one_letter_code
_entity_poly.pdbx_strand_id
1 'polypeptide(L)'
;MFSVLFGDAPRNVAMVVNEWRLPRVLMALLIGAALGVSGAIFQSLTRNPLGSPDVMGFNTGARSGVLVAMVLFGQNLTAIAPAAMAGGC
;
A
#
# COMPACT_ATOMS: atom_id res chain seq x y z
N MET A 1 -3.20 26.80 -6.39
CA MET A 1 -3.10 25.33 -6.22
C MET A 1 -2.30 24.96 -4.97
N PHE A 2 -1.09 25.50 -4.77
CA PHE A 2 -0.32 25.32 -3.52
C PHE A 2 -0.99 25.90 -2.26
N SER A 3 -1.87 26.90 -2.40
CA SER A 3 -2.62 27.51 -1.29
C SER A 3 -3.53 26.53 -0.52
N VAL A 4 -3.95 25.43 -1.15
CA VAL A 4 -4.77 24.37 -0.52
C VAL A 4 -3.96 23.52 0.45
N LEU A 5 -2.65 23.35 0.20
CA LEU A 5 -1.73 22.61 1.07
C LEU A 5 -1.38 23.41 2.34
N PHE A 6 -1.33 24.74 2.25
CA PHE A 6 -0.95 25.65 3.34
C PHE A 6 -2.14 26.25 4.12
N GLY A 7 -3.38 25.82 3.82
CA GLY A 7 -4.57 26.16 4.61
C GLY A 7 -5.34 27.40 4.16
N ASP A 8 -4.96 28.03 3.03
CA ASP A 8 -5.55 29.28 2.53
C ASP A 8 -6.65 29.04 1.48
N ALA A 9 -7.36 27.91 1.61
CA ALA A 9 -8.40 27.45 0.68
C ALA A 9 -9.70 27.12 1.42
N PRO A 10 -10.87 27.23 0.75
CA PRO A 10 -12.15 26.92 1.37
C PRO A 10 -12.16 25.49 1.96
N ARG A 11 -12.67 25.39 3.20
CA ARG A 11 -12.54 24.22 4.10
C ARG A 11 -12.90 22.88 3.45
N ASN A 12 -13.88 22.88 2.56
CA ASN A 12 -14.34 21.69 1.81
C ASN A 12 -13.30 21.19 0.79
N VAL A 13 -12.59 22.10 0.11
CA VAL A 13 -11.56 21.73 -0.87
C VAL A 13 -10.28 21.29 -0.16
N ALA A 14 -9.92 21.95 0.94
CA ALA A 14 -8.77 21.58 1.77
C ALA A 14 -8.94 20.18 2.39
N MET A 15 -10.12 19.84 2.92
CA MET A 15 -10.42 18.50 3.45
C MET A 15 -10.23 17.41 2.38
N VAL A 16 -10.85 17.56 1.21
CA VAL A 16 -10.75 16.54 0.14
C VAL A 16 -9.32 16.36 -0.34
N VAL A 17 -8.55 17.44 -0.45
CA VAL A 17 -7.17 17.36 -0.93
C VAL A 17 -6.25 16.79 0.15
N ASN A 18 -6.26 17.32 1.38
CA ASN A 18 -5.34 16.88 2.44
C ASN A 18 -5.73 15.55 3.08
N GLU A 19 -7.01 15.29 3.32
CA GLU A 19 -7.40 14.07 4.04
C GLU A 19 -7.61 12.88 3.11
N TRP A 20 -8.01 13.10 1.86
CA TRP A 20 -8.39 11.98 0.97
C TRP A 20 -7.39 11.75 -0.16
N ARG A 21 -6.93 12.83 -0.82
CA ARG A 21 -6.06 12.72 -2.00
C ARG A 21 -4.58 12.63 -1.64
N LEU A 22 -4.10 13.51 -0.76
CA LEU A 22 -2.71 13.58 -0.37
C LEU A 22 -2.17 12.25 0.21
N PRO A 23 -2.83 11.62 1.21
CA PRO A 23 -2.35 10.35 1.75
C PRO A 23 -2.36 9.23 0.71
N ARG A 24 -3.34 9.21 -0.20
CA ARG A 24 -3.43 8.19 -1.25
C ARG A 24 -2.32 8.37 -2.30
N VAL A 25 -2.00 9.60 -2.69
CA VAL A 25 -0.90 9.89 -3.63
C VAL A 25 0.45 9.55 -2.99
N LEU A 26 0.66 9.91 -1.73
CA LEU A 26 1.88 9.57 -0.99
C LEU A 26 2.06 8.05 -0.88
N MET A 27 1.00 7.32 -0.50
CA MET A 27 1.05 5.86 -0.41
C MET A 27 1.30 5.22 -1.78
N ALA A 28 0.67 5.70 -2.85
CA ALA A 28 0.92 5.20 -4.20
C ALA A 28 2.38 5.37 -4.64
N LEU A 29 2.99 6.53 -4.33
CA LEU A 29 4.40 6.81 -4.60
C LEU A 29 5.32 5.89 -3.79
N LEU A 30 5.09 5.77 -2.49
CA LEU A 30 5.92 4.96 -1.60
C LEU A 30 5.84 3.47 -1.94
N ILE A 31 4.64 2.93 -2.10
CA ILE A 31 4.41 1.53 -2.44
C ILE A 31 4.94 1.23 -3.85
N GLY A 32 4.68 2.11 -4.83
CA GLY A 32 5.17 1.95 -6.19
C GLY A 32 6.69 1.95 -6.27
N ALA A 33 7.36 2.86 -5.55
CA ALA A 33 8.82 2.88 -5.47
C ALA A 33 9.38 1.61 -4.80
N ALA A 34 8.78 1.16 -3.69
CA ALA A 34 9.20 -0.06 -3.00
C ALA A 34 9.06 -1.31 -3.89
N LEU A 35 7.93 -1.45 -4.60
CA LEU A 35 7.69 -2.55 -5.54
C LEU A 35 8.64 -2.48 -6.74
N GLY A 36 8.91 -1.28 -7.27
CA GLY A 36 9.87 -1.08 -8.35
C GLY A 36 11.30 -1.51 -7.97
N VAL A 37 11.75 -1.10 -6.77
CA VAL A 37 13.06 -1.50 -6.22
C VAL A 37 13.12 -3.01 -5.97
N SER A 38 12.08 -3.59 -5.35
CA SER A 38 11.99 -5.04 -5.13
C SER A 38 12.04 -5.81 -6.45
N GLY A 39 11.32 -5.36 -7.47
CA GLY A 39 11.33 -5.94 -8.81
C GLY A 39 12.70 -5.87 -9.48
N ALA A 40 13.37 -4.71 -9.42
CA ALA A 40 14.71 -4.55 -9.97
C ALA A 40 15.75 -5.45 -9.27
N ILE A 41 15.69 -5.55 -7.94
CA ILE A 41 16.54 -6.46 -7.16
C ILE A 41 16.28 -7.92 -7.56
N PHE A 42 15.01 -8.29 -7.70
CA PHE A 42 14.62 -9.65 -8.04
C PHE A 42 15.03 -10.05 -9.45
N GLN A 43 14.84 -9.16 -10.42
CA GLN A 43 15.30 -9.33 -11.81
C GLN A 43 16.82 -9.46 -11.87
N SER A 44 17.56 -8.70 -11.05
CA SER A 44 19.02 -8.79 -10.94
C SER A 44 19.48 -10.12 -10.32
N LEU A 45 18.82 -10.57 -9.25
CA LEU A 45 19.16 -11.79 -8.53
C LEU A 45 18.86 -13.05 -9.34
N THR A 46 17.68 -13.11 -9.98
CA THR A 46 17.27 -14.24 -10.82
C THR A 46 17.94 -14.22 -12.20
N ARG A 47 18.61 -13.11 -12.56
CA ARG A 47 19.12 -12.83 -13.91
C ARG A 47 18.05 -13.06 -15.00
N ASN A 48 16.78 -12.89 -14.64
CA ASN A 48 15.65 -13.08 -15.50
C ASN A 48 14.82 -11.79 -15.53
N PRO A 49 14.84 -11.02 -16.63
CA PRO A 49 14.09 -9.77 -16.75
C PRO A 49 12.57 -9.97 -16.73
N LEU A 50 12.06 -11.20 -16.78
CA LEU A 50 10.64 -11.55 -16.62
C LEU A 50 10.27 -12.00 -15.20
N GLY A 51 11.25 -12.10 -14.27
CA GLY A 51 11.00 -12.46 -12.88
C GLY A 51 10.35 -11.32 -12.11
N SER A 52 9.04 -11.41 -11.82
CA SER A 52 8.35 -10.43 -10.98
C SER A 52 8.20 -10.94 -9.54
N PRO A 53 8.43 -10.11 -8.52
CA PRO A 53 8.32 -10.49 -7.11
C PRO A 53 6.91 -10.91 -6.68
N ASP A 54 5.87 -10.60 -7.48
CA ASP A 54 4.49 -11.03 -7.23
C ASP A 54 4.33 -12.57 -7.22
N VAL A 55 5.29 -13.30 -7.81
CA VAL A 55 5.30 -14.77 -7.86
C VAL A 55 5.75 -15.41 -6.53
N MET A 56 6.35 -14.65 -5.60
CA MET A 56 6.86 -15.19 -4.32
C MET A 56 5.79 -15.45 -3.25
N GLY A 57 4.50 -15.28 -3.56
CA GLY A 57 3.42 -15.63 -2.64
C GLY A 57 3.16 -14.63 -1.51
N PHE A 58 3.97 -13.57 -1.37
CA PHE A 58 3.78 -12.49 -0.39
C PHE A 58 2.40 -11.81 -0.53
N ASN A 59 1.96 -11.57 -1.78
CA ASN A 59 0.66 -10.98 -2.07
C ASN A 59 -0.50 -11.94 -1.73
N THR A 60 -0.33 -13.22 -2.05
CA THR A 60 -1.30 -14.28 -1.72
C THR A 60 -1.41 -14.48 -0.21
N GLY A 61 -0.27 -14.49 0.49
CA GLY A 61 -0.17 -14.60 1.93
C GLY A 61 -0.82 -13.41 2.65
N ALA A 62 -0.48 -12.18 2.27
CA ALA A 62 -1.09 -10.97 2.83
C ALA A 62 -2.61 -10.96 2.61
N ARG A 63 -3.09 -11.34 1.43
CA ARG A 63 -4.53 -11.46 1.12
C ARG A 63 -5.22 -12.51 1.99
N SER A 64 -4.59 -13.67 2.19
CA SER A 64 -5.13 -14.72 3.06
C SER A 64 -5.20 -14.26 4.53
N GLY A 65 -4.17 -13.56 5.02
CA GLY A 65 -4.16 -12.98 6.37
C GLY A 65 -5.28 -11.96 6.58
N VAL A 66 -5.51 -11.08 5.60
CA VAL A 66 -6.66 -10.15 5.60
C VAL A 66 -7.99 -10.90 5.66
N LEU A 67 -8.17 -11.93 4.83
CA LEU A 67 -9.41 -12.72 4.80
C LEU A 67 -9.67 -13.41 6.15
N VAL A 68 -8.65 -14.04 6.73
CA VAL A 68 -8.74 -14.67 8.06
C VAL A 68 -9.11 -13.65 9.12
N ALA A 69 -8.46 -12.49 9.14
CA ALA A 69 -8.80 -11.42 10.08
C ALA A 69 -10.22 -10.88 9.89
N MET A 70 -10.68 -10.75 8.65
CA MET A 70 -12.05 -10.31 8.36
C MET A 70 -13.09 -11.32 8.83
N VAL A 71 -12.83 -12.62 8.67
CA VAL A 71 -13.74 -13.68 9.13
C VAL A 71 -13.80 -13.74 10.66
N LEU A 72 -12.67 -13.57 11.35
CA LEU A 72 -12.59 -13.71 12.81
C LEU A 72 -12.95 -12.43 13.57
N PHE A 73 -12.58 -11.26 13.05
CA PHE A 73 -12.67 -9.97 13.75
C PHE A 73 -13.54 -8.94 13.01
N GLY A 74 -14.15 -9.31 11.88
CA GLY A 74 -14.96 -8.40 11.07
C GLY A 74 -14.13 -7.33 10.36
N GLN A 75 -14.74 -6.18 10.05
CA GLN A 75 -14.08 -5.07 9.33
C GLN A 75 -13.19 -4.19 10.24
N ASN A 76 -12.62 -4.77 11.30
CA ASN A 76 -11.76 -4.04 12.23
C ASN A 76 -10.37 -3.80 11.62
N LEU A 77 -10.10 -2.55 11.24
CA LEU A 77 -8.85 -2.15 10.59
C LEU A 77 -7.61 -2.48 11.43
N THR A 78 -7.73 -2.38 12.75
CA THR A 78 -6.66 -2.70 13.71
C THR A 78 -6.30 -4.19 13.75
N ALA A 79 -7.21 -5.08 13.36
CA ALA A 79 -6.95 -6.51 13.24
C ALA A 79 -6.47 -6.87 11.82
N ILE A 80 -7.02 -6.20 10.81
CA ILE A 80 -6.72 -6.46 9.39
C ILE A 80 -5.26 -6.07 9.04
N ALA A 81 -4.81 -4.89 9.46
CA ALA A 81 -3.46 -4.41 9.14
C ALA A 81 -2.33 -5.33 9.64
N PRO A 82 -2.28 -5.76 10.92
CA PRO A 82 -1.25 -6.68 11.39
C PRO A 82 -1.39 -8.08 10.79
N ALA A 83 -2.60 -8.56 10.52
CA ALA A 83 -2.80 -9.86 9.87
C ALA A 83 -2.32 -9.87 8.41
N ALA A 84 -2.49 -8.75 7.69
CA ALA A 84 -1.93 -8.58 6.35
C ALA A 84 -0.40 -8.64 6.37
N MET A 85 0.23 -7.99 7.35
CA MET A 85 1.69 -8.03 7.52
C MET A 85 2.17 -9.44 7.89
N ALA A 86 1.53 -10.09 8.86
CA ALA A 86 1.89 -11.44 9.30
C ALA A 86 1.67 -12.51 8.22
N GLY A 87 0.63 -12.37 7.40
CA GLY A 87 0.39 -13.28 6.28
C GLY A 87 1.30 -13.02 5.09
N GLY A 88 1.81 -11.80 4.92
CA GLY A 88 2.70 -11.43 3.83
C GLY A 88 4.13 -11.94 4.01
N CYS A 89 4.68 -11.84 5.22
CA CYS A 89 6.03 -12.29 5.59
C CYS A 89 6.25 -13.79 5.39
#